data_AF-A0A2V6MYG0-F1
#
_entry.id   AF-A0A2V6MYG0-F1
#
_cell.length_a   1.000
_cell.length_b   1.000
_cell.length_c   1.000
_cell.angle_alpha   90.00
_cell.angle_beta   90.00
_cell.angle_gamma   90.00
#
_symmetry.space_group_name_H-M   'P 1'
#
loop_
_entity.id
_entity.type
_entity.pdbx_description
1 polymer ?
#
loop_
_entity_poly.entity_id
_entity_poly.type
_entity_poly.pdbx_seq_one_letter_code
_entity_poly.pdbx_strand_id
1 'polypeptide(L)'
;MKQTDTAKAHSRSTNTRPAEASGTFLIGGDIPVRRLGFGAMQLTGDGVWGEPPDHSEAIAVLRRAVELGINLIDTADSYGPIVSECLIAEALHPYPADLLIATKAGFQ
;
A
#
# COMPACT_ATOMS: atom_id res chain seq x y z
N MET A 1 -9.60 -15.19 51.39
CA MET A 1 -10.20 -15.02 50.06
C MET A 1 -9.38 -13.95 49.33
N LYS A 2 -8.40 -14.35 48.50
CA LYS A 2 -7.60 -13.44 47.68
C LYS A 2 -7.83 -13.86 46.22
N GLN A 3 -8.48 -12.99 45.45
CA GLN A 3 -8.64 -13.18 44.01
C GLN A 3 -7.27 -13.02 43.34
N THR A 4 -6.85 -14.06 42.62
CA THR A 4 -5.69 -14.02 41.75
C THR A 4 -6.16 -13.55 40.37
N ASP A 5 -5.83 -12.30 40.02
CA ASP A 5 -6.00 -11.78 38.67
C ASP A 5 -5.08 -12.55 37.73
N THR A 6 -5.67 -13.42 36.92
CA THR A 6 -4.95 -14.15 35.87
C THR A 6 -5.03 -13.29 34.62
N ALA A 7 -3.95 -12.57 34.31
CA ALA A 7 -3.82 -11.85 33.04
C ALA A 7 -3.96 -12.85 31.89
N LYS A 8 -5.05 -12.73 31.12
CA LYS A 8 -5.22 -13.48 29.87
C LYS A 8 -4.17 -13.01 28.88
N ALA A 9 -3.17 -13.85 28.63
CA ALA A 9 -2.25 -13.69 27.52
C ALA A 9 -3.06 -13.66 26.22
N HIS A 10 -3.07 -12.51 25.54
CA HIS A 10 -3.61 -12.42 24.19
C HIS A 10 -2.60 -13.07 23.24
N SER A 11 -2.84 -14.35 22.92
CA SER A 11 -2.16 -15.01 21.80
C SER A 11 -2.54 -14.27 20.51
N ARG A 12 -1.72 -13.29 20.11
CA ARG A 12 -1.85 -12.63 18.81
C ARG A 12 -1.41 -13.63 17.76
N SER A 13 -2.40 -14.24 17.09
CA SER A 13 -2.17 -14.83 15.77
C SER A 13 -1.52 -13.73 14.91
N THR A 14 -0.31 -13.99 14.42
CA THR A 14 0.37 -13.06 13.51
C THR A 14 -0.36 -13.12 12.17
N ASN A 15 -1.29 -12.19 11.95
CA ASN A 15 -1.93 -12.04 10.65
C ASN A 15 -0.84 -11.69 9.63
N THR A 16 -0.64 -12.56 8.64
CA THR A 16 0.34 -12.39 7.56
C THR A 16 -0.05 -11.29 6.58
N ARG A 17 -1.32 -10.85 6.59
CA ARG A 17 -1.88 -9.75 5.80
C ARG A 17 -2.58 -8.72 6.69
N PRO A 18 -1.83 -7.92 7.47
CA PRO A 18 -2.39 -7.03 8.48
C PRO A 18 -3.35 -5.97 7.92
N ALA A 19 -3.22 -5.58 6.65
CA ALA A 19 -4.12 -4.60 6.03
C ALA A 19 -5.58 -5.08 5.95
N GLU A 20 -5.83 -6.40 6.00
CA GLU A 20 -7.19 -6.95 6.01
C GLU A 20 -7.97 -6.57 7.28
N ALA A 21 -7.27 -6.35 8.39
CA ALA A 21 -7.87 -5.90 9.65
C ALA A 21 -8.40 -4.47 9.58
N SER A 22 -8.05 -3.70 8.54
CA SER A 22 -8.59 -2.35 8.30
C SER A 22 -10.05 -2.37 7.84
N GLY A 23 -10.60 -3.55 7.50
CA GLY A 23 -11.93 -3.68 6.93
C GLY A 23 -11.98 -3.25 5.46
N THR A 24 -13.20 -3.16 4.92
CA THR A 24 -13.45 -2.83 3.51
C THR A 24 -14.18 -1.49 3.38
N PHE A 25 -13.83 -0.72 2.35
CA PHE A 25 -14.56 0.46 1.88
C PHE A 25 -14.95 0.26 0.41
N LEU A 26 -16.08 0.86 -0.01
CA LEU A 26 -16.53 0.80 -1.40
C LEU A 26 -16.27 2.15 -2.09
N ILE A 27 -15.28 2.20 -2.98
CA ILE A 27 -15.05 3.35 -3.86
C ILE A 27 -16.16 3.37 -4.92
N GLY A 28 -16.80 4.52 -5.14
CA GLY A 28 -17.93 4.62 -6.08
C GLY A 28 -19.21 3.91 -5.65
N GLY A 29 -19.20 3.21 -4.50
CA GLY A 29 -20.31 2.41 -4.00
C GLY A 29 -20.25 0.93 -4.39
N ASP A 30 -19.31 0.52 -5.24
CA ASP A 30 -19.26 -0.82 -5.83
C ASP A 30 -17.85 -1.45 -5.93
N ILE A 31 -16.78 -0.65 -5.82
CA ILE A 31 -15.40 -1.17 -5.91
C ILE A 31 -14.82 -1.38 -4.50
N PRO A 32 -14.64 -2.64 -4.04
CA PRO A 32 -14.14 -2.91 -2.70
C PRO A 32 -12.62 -2.73 -2.58
N VAL A 33 -12.20 -1.97 -1.58
CA VAL A 33 -10.80 -1.79 -1.19
C VAL A 33 -10.61 -1.98 0.30
N ARG A 34 -9.40 -2.32 0.74
CA ARG A 34 -9.00 -2.20 2.14
C ARG A 34 -9.00 -0.73 2.54
N ARG A 35 -9.40 -0.43 3.78
CA ARG A 35 -9.40 0.96 4.28
C ARG A 35 -7.99 1.53 4.43
N LEU A 36 -6.99 0.67 4.56
CA LEU A 36 -5.58 1.04 4.48
C LEU A 36 -5.08 0.87 3.05
N GLY A 37 -4.62 1.98 2.44
CA GLY A 37 -3.95 2.01 1.13
C GLY A 37 -2.47 2.34 1.24
N PHE A 38 -1.75 2.27 0.11
CA PHE A 38 -0.35 2.67 0.00
C PHE A 38 -0.22 3.95 -0.84
N GLY A 39 0.36 5.00 -0.26
CA GLY A 39 0.67 6.24 -0.99
C GLY A 39 2.09 6.19 -1.57
N ALA A 40 2.22 6.36 -2.88
CA ALA A 40 3.47 6.18 -3.63
C ALA A 40 4.31 7.47 -3.80
N MET A 41 3.90 8.59 -3.19
CA MET A 41 4.59 9.89 -3.35
C MET A 41 6.07 9.84 -2.97
N GLN A 42 6.40 9.20 -1.84
CA GLN A 42 7.78 9.13 -1.34
C GLN A 42 8.58 7.98 -1.95
N LEU A 43 7.97 7.21 -2.87
CA LEU A 43 8.68 6.14 -3.55
C LEU A 43 9.87 6.69 -4.35
N THR A 44 9.74 7.90 -4.88
CA THR A 44 10.75 8.58 -5.73
C THR A 44 11.83 9.30 -4.91
N GLY A 45 11.84 9.14 -3.58
CA GLY A 45 12.84 9.75 -2.70
C GLY A 45 12.57 11.20 -2.31
N ASP A 46 13.55 11.78 -1.62
CA ASP A 46 13.48 13.13 -1.04
C ASP A 46 13.13 14.19 -2.09
N GLY A 47 12.18 15.05 -1.75
CA GLY A 47 11.72 16.11 -2.66
C GLY A 47 10.79 15.64 -3.79
N VAL A 48 10.47 14.34 -3.88
CA VAL A 48 9.47 13.78 -4.80
C VAL A 48 9.83 14.05 -6.28
N TRP A 49 11.12 13.97 -6.63
CA TRP A 49 11.61 14.34 -7.96
C TRP A 49 12.62 13.33 -8.53
N GLY A 50 12.36 12.84 -9.74
CA GLY A 50 13.20 11.89 -10.45
C GLY A 50 13.11 10.46 -9.92
N GLU A 51 14.14 9.67 -10.23
CA GLU A 51 14.27 8.26 -9.86
C GLU A 51 14.51 8.08 -8.35
N PRO A 52 14.04 6.97 -7.75
CA PRO A 52 14.39 6.63 -6.38
C PRO A 52 15.91 6.46 -6.21
N PRO A 53 16.44 6.75 -5.01
CA PRO A 53 17.87 6.51 -4.72
C PRO A 53 18.25 5.03 -4.83
N ASP A 54 17.30 4.12 -4.55
CA ASP A 54 17.44 2.69 -4.77
C ASP A 54 16.19 2.14 -5.46
N HIS A 55 16.35 1.80 -6.74
CA HIS A 55 15.30 1.24 -7.58
C HIS A 55 14.82 -0.12 -7.09
N SER A 56 15.74 -0.99 -6.63
CA SER A 56 15.39 -2.35 -6.20
C SER A 56 14.55 -2.31 -4.93
N GLU A 57 14.88 -1.41 -4.01
CA GLU A 57 14.10 -1.20 -2.80
C GLU A 57 12.71 -0.61 -3.09
N ALA A 58 12.60 0.32 -4.05
CA ALA A 58 11.29 0.83 -4.48
C ALA A 58 10.38 -0.29 -4.99
N ILE A 59 10.91 -1.17 -5.84
CA ILE A 59 10.19 -2.36 -6.33
C ILE A 59 9.84 -3.30 -5.17
N ALA A 60 10.75 -3.54 -4.24
CA ALA A 60 10.53 -4.40 -3.08
C ALA A 60 9.40 -3.87 -2.16
N VAL A 61 9.36 -2.56 -1.91
CA VAL A 61 8.32 -1.90 -1.11
C VAL A 61 6.94 -2.07 -1.75
N LEU A 62 6.82 -1.87 -3.06
CA LEU A 62 5.55 -2.03 -3.79
C LEU A 62 5.03 -3.46 -3.69
N ARG A 63 5.89 -4.45 -3.95
CA ARG A 63 5.53 -5.88 -3.79
C ARG A 63 5.13 -6.19 -2.36
N ARG A 64 5.89 -5.68 -1.39
CA ARG A 64 5.63 -5.91 0.03
C ARG A 64 4.30 -5.30 0.49
N ALA A 65 3.90 -4.15 -0.03
CA ALA A 65 2.61 -3.54 0.28
C ALA A 65 1.45 -4.49 -0.10
N VAL A 66 1.48 -5.05 -1.31
CA VAL A 66 0.47 -6.00 -1.80
C VAL A 66 0.49 -7.32 -1.01
N GLU A 67 1.67 -7.84 -0.69
CA GLU A 67 1.82 -9.03 0.17
C GLU A 67 1.17 -8.83 1.55
N LEU A 68 1.32 -7.63 2.13
CA LEU A 68 0.73 -7.26 3.42
C LEU A 68 -0.80 -7.05 3.38
N GLY A 69 -1.41 -7.20 2.21
CA GLY A 69 -2.86 -7.13 2.02
C GLY A 69 -3.38 -5.79 1.53
N ILE A 70 -2.50 -4.84 1.18
CA ILE A 70 -2.94 -3.60 0.53
C ILE A 70 -3.45 -3.94 -0.87
N ASN A 71 -4.60 -3.36 -1.23
CA ASN A 71 -5.16 -3.47 -2.57
C ASN A 71 -5.61 -2.11 -3.14
N LEU A 72 -5.19 -1.01 -2.52
CA LEU A 72 -5.36 0.35 -3.02
C LEU A 72 -4.00 1.05 -3.02
N ILE A 73 -3.53 1.46 -4.20
CA ILE A 73 -2.31 2.27 -4.37
C ILE A 73 -2.71 3.66 -4.88
N ASP A 74 -2.28 4.69 -4.16
CA ASP A 74 -2.43 6.10 -4.53
C ASP A 74 -1.13 6.61 -5.17
N THR A 75 -1.23 7.15 -6.38
CA THR A 75 -0.12 7.73 -7.13
C THR A 75 -0.55 9.00 -7.88
N ALA A 76 0.36 9.59 -8.65
CA ALA A 76 0.12 10.72 -9.54
C ALA A 76 1.23 10.82 -10.60
N ASP A 77 0.88 11.36 -11.78
CA ASP A 77 1.84 11.70 -12.84
C ASP A 77 2.97 12.65 -12.35
N SER A 78 2.66 13.52 -11.39
CA SER A 78 3.62 14.48 -10.82
C SER A 78 4.65 13.86 -9.86
N TYR A 79 4.53 12.58 -9.47
CA TYR A 79 5.45 11.95 -8.52
C TYR A 79 6.71 11.45 -9.22
N GLY A 80 7.85 12.08 -8.90
CA GLY A 80 9.11 11.82 -9.57
C GLY A 80 9.08 12.14 -11.06
N PRO A 81 8.21 13.07 -11.49
CA PRO A 81 7.44 13.03 -12.74
C PRO A 81 7.52 11.74 -13.57
N ILE A 82 6.37 11.07 -13.77
CA ILE A 82 6.21 9.81 -14.55
C ILE A 82 6.84 8.57 -13.87
N VAL A 83 7.86 8.75 -13.03
CA VAL A 83 8.61 7.64 -12.40
C VAL A 83 7.74 6.75 -11.52
N SER A 84 6.90 7.32 -10.64
CA SER A 84 6.13 6.51 -9.68
C SER A 84 5.21 5.49 -10.36
N GLU A 85 4.56 5.87 -11.46
CA GLU A 85 3.68 4.99 -12.22
C GLU A 85 4.46 3.90 -12.97
N CYS A 86 5.64 4.23 -13.51
CA CYS A 86 6.55 3.26 -14.11
C CYS A 86 7.01 2.20 -13.11
N LEU A 87 7.40 2.60 -11.88
CA LEU A 87 7.78 1.67 -10.82
C LEU A 87 6.63 0.75 -10.40
N ILE A 88 5.41 1.28 -10.30
CA ILE A 88 4.20 0.50 -10.01
C ILE A 88 3.96 -0.54 -11.10
N ALA A 89 4.06 -0.14 -12.37
CA ALA A 89 3.88 -1.04 -13.50
C ALA A 89 4.94 -2.14 -13.52
N GLU A 90 6.22 -1.80 -13.33
CA GLU A 90 7.30 -2.79 -13.28
C GLU A 90 7.13 -3.78 -12.12
N ALA A 91 6.80 -3.28 -10.92
CA ALA A 91 6.74 -4.11 -9.73
C ALA A 91 5.58 -5.10 -9.75
N LEU A 92 4.43 -4.69 -10.28
CA LEU A 92 3.14 -5.34 -10.05
C LEU A 92 2.48 -5.89 -11.31
N HIS A 93 2.97 -5.62 -12.52
CA HIS A 93 2.42 -6.23 -13.73
C HIS A 93 2.91 -7.70 -13.89
N PRO A 94 2.03 -8.67 -14.22
CA PRO A 94 0.58 -8.54 -14.36
C PRO A 94 -0.12 -8.33 -13.01
N TYR A 95 -1.06 -7.39 -12.97
CA TYR A 95 -1.67 -6.91 -11.72
C TYR A 95 -2.54 -7.98 -11.03
N PRO A 96 -2.54 -8.04 -9.69
CA PRO A 96 -3.54 -8.77 -8.93
C PRO A 96 -4.95 -8.31 -9.29
N ALA A 97 -5.91 -9.25 -9.33
CA ALA A 97 -7.27 -8.97 -9.77
C ALA A 97 -8.04 -7.97 -8.90
N ASP A 98 -7.68 -7.85 -7.62
CA ASP A 98 -8.33 -6.98 -6.64
C ASP A 98 -7.56 -5.68 -6.35
N LEU A 99 -6.48 -5.40 -7.10
CA LEU A 99 -5.67 -4.19 -6.94
C LEU A 99 -6.31 -3.01 -7.67
N LEU A 100 -6.57 -1.93 -6.93
CA LEU A 100 -7.00 -0.63 -7.46
C LEU A 100 -5.84 0.36 -7.44
N ILE A 101 -5.51 0.95 -8.59
CA ILE A 101 -4.54 2.04 -8.71
C ILE A 101 -5.31 3.35 -8.92
N ALA A 102 -5.19 4.28 -7.98
CA ALA A 102 -5.76 5.61 -8.04
C ALA A 102 -4.67 6.61 -8.43
N THR A 103 -4.74 7.15 -9.66
CA THR A 103 -3.82 8.18 -10.14
C THR A 103 -4.49 9.55 -10.24
N LYS A 104 -3.70 10.59 -10.50
CA LYS A 104 -4.11 11.99 -10.59
C LYS A 104 -3.46 12.63 -11.81
N ALA A 105 -4.17 13.58 -12.41
CA ALA A 105 -3.73 14.37 -13.56
C ALA A 105 -4.06 15.86 -13.33
N GLY A 106 -3.49 16.75 -14.15
CA GLY A 106 -3.75 18.19 -14.12
C GLY A 106 -2.59 19.06 -13.63
N PHE A 107 -1.39 18.48 -13.49
CA PHE A 107 -0.16 19.24 -13.28
C PHE A 107 0.36 19.75 -14.64
N GLN A 108 0.50 21.07 -14.80
CA GLN A 108 1.08 21.76 -15.97
C GLN A 108 1.99 22.90 -15.51
#